data_AF-A0A6C0BUH4-F1
#
_entry.id   AF-A0A6C0BUH4-F1
#
_cell.length_a   1.000
_cell.length_b   1.000
_cell.length_c   1.000
_cell.angle_alpha   90.00
_cell.angle_beta   90.00
_cell.angle_gamma   90.00
#
_symmetry.space_group_name_H-M   'P 1'
#
loop_
_entity.id
_entity.type
_entity.pdbx_description
1 polymer ?
#
loop_
_entity_poly.entity_id
_entity_poly.type
_entity_poly.pdbx_seq_one_letter_code
_entity_poly.pdbx_strand_id
1 'polypeptide(L)'
;MDITPYYTHAAQYVTTIHPYIYNSVGIYGIWIGLHYGATHLYATSCNNWSITGFFASPIMNSTPYCKGLNWIIRTGSDTIDTMWVTVGTWMSGYLLNKSLFSGK
;
A
#
# COMPACT_ATOMS: atom_id res chain seq x y z
N MET A 1 -2.73 -40.79 -22.04
CA MET A 1 -3.64 -39.68 -21.72
C MET A 1 -2.85 -38.42 -21.99
N ASP A 2 -3.25 -37.60 -22.97
CA ASP A 2 -2.52 -36.38 -23.33
C ASP A 2 -2.98 -35.22 -22.45
N ILE A 3 -2.06 -34.69 -21.65
CA ILE A 3 -2.29 -33.64 -20.64
C ILE A 3 -1.82 -32.26 -21.12
N THR A 4 -1.23 -32.17 -22.31
CA THR A 4 -0.78 -30.90 -22.89
C THR A 4 -1.85 -29.80 -22.95
N PRO A 5 -3.14 -30.04 -23.30
CA PRO A 5 -4.14 -28.98 -23.31
C PRO A 5 -4.47 -28.44 -21.91
N TYR A 6 -4.32 -29.24 -20.86
CA TYR A 6 -4.52 -28.77 -19.49
C TYR A 6 -3.40 -27.78 -19.08
N TYR A 7 -2.14 -28.08 -19.43
CA TYR A 7 -1.00 -27.21 -19.11
C TYR A 7 -1.04 -25.88 -19.86
N THR A 8 -1.48 -25.85 -21.12
CA THR A 8 -1.54 -24.60 -21.90
C THR A 8 -2.57 -23.62 -21.34
N HIS A 9 -3.73 -24.10 -20.89
CA HIS A 9 -4.74 -23.28 -20.23
C HIS A 9 -4.26 -22.72 -18.89
N ALA A 10 -3.61 -23.54 -18.07
CA ALA A 10 -3.05 -23.09 -16.79
C ALA A 10 -1.94 -22.04 -17.01
N ALA A 11 -1.06 -22.26 -17.99
CA ALA A 11 0.02 -21.33 -18.32
C ALA A 11 -0.51 -19.99 -18.85
N GLN A 12 -1.55 -20.00 -19.72
CA GLN A 12 -2.18 -18.77 -20.22
C GLN A 12 -2.83 -17.94 -19.11
N TYR A 13 -3.47 -18.60 -18.13
CA TYR A 13 -4.07 -17.89 -17.00
C TYR A 13 -3.00 -17.19 -16.16
N VAL A 14 -1.93 -17.91 -15.82
CA VAL A 14 -0.82 -17.38 -15.01
C VAL A 14 -0.13 -16.20 -15.68
N THR A 15 0.20 -16.30 -16.97
CA THR A 15 0.90 -15.22 -17.69
C THR A 15 0.04 -13.95 -17.84
N THR A 16 -1.29 -14.10 -17.88
CA THR A 16 -2.21 -12.97 -17.96
C THR A 16 -2.30 -12.20 -16.65
N ILE A 17 -2.37 -12.89 -15.50
CA ILE A 17 -2.54 -12.24 -14.19
C ILE A 17 -1.22 -11.73 -13.59
N HIS A 18 -0.10 -12.37 -13.93
CA HIS A 18 1.22 -12.07 -13.39
C HIS A 18 1.61 -10.57 -13.43
N PRO A 19 1.49 -9.85 -14.55
CA PRO A 19 1.87 -8.43 -14.59
C PRO A 19 1.02 -7.56 -13.66
N TYR A 20 -0.28 -7.85 -13.51
CA TYR A 20 -1.16 -7.07 -12.65
C TYR A 20 -0.80 -7.23 -11.17
N ILE A 21 -0.49 -8.45 -10.74
CA ILE A 21 -0.07 -8.73 -9.36
C ILE A 21 1.28 -8.08 -9.09
N TYR A 22 2.26 -8.26 -9.99
CA TYR A 22 3.59 -7.71 -9.82
C TYR A 22 3.57 -6.17 -9.76
N ASN A 23 2.82 -5.53 -10.66
CA ASN A 23 2.67 -4.07 -10.66
C ASN A 23 1.98 -3.56 -9.38
N SER A 24 0.98 -4.29 -8.89
CA SER A 24 0.26 -3.94 -7.65
C SER A 24 1.17 -4.04 -6.42
N VAL A 25 1.95 -5.12 -6.30
CA VAL A 25 2.93 -5.26 -5.20
C VAL A 25 4.01 -4.18 -5.30
N GLY A 26 4.48 -3.89 -6.50
CA GLY A 26 5.48 -2.85 -6.74
C GLY A 26 5.00 -1.45 -6.31
N ILE A 27 3.79 -1.05 -6.68
CA ILE A 27 3.27 0.28 -6.34
C ILE A 27 3.07 0.44 -4.82
N TYR A 28 2.55 -0.57 -4.13
CA TYR A 28 2.43 -0.52 -2.67
C TYR A 28 3.80 -0.52 -1.98
N GLY A 29 4.77 -1.27 -2.49
CA GLY A 29 6.15 -1.25 -2.00
C GLY A 29 6.79 0.14 -2.10
N ILE A 30 6.59 0.85 -3.21
CA ILE A 30 7.03 2.23 -3.39
C ILE A 30 6.38 3.15 -2.35
N TRP A 31 5.06 3.06 -2.16
CA TRP A 31 4.35 3.90 -1.20
C TRP A 31 4.76 3.63 0.25
N ILE A 32 5.01 2.37 0.62
CA ILE A 32 5.56 2.03 1.94
C ILE A 32 6.93 2.68 2.15
N GLY A 33 7.83 2.58 1.17
CA GLY A 33 9.14 3.21 1.24
C GLY A 33 9.07 4.74 1.32
N LEU A 34 8.23 5.36 0.50
CA LEU A 34 7.98 6.81 0.51
C LEU A 34 7.38 7.27 1.83
N HIS A 35 6.38 6.57 2.35
CA HIS A 35 5.75 6.88 3.64
C HIS A 35 6.76 6.76 4.79
N TYR A 36 7.53 5.67 4.83
CA TYR A 36 8.58 5.47 5.84
C TYR A 36 9.64 6.57 5.77
N GLY A 37 10.18 6.87 4.59
CA GLY A 37 11.19 7.92 4.43
C GLY A 37 10.65 9.31 4.78
N ALA A 38 9.47 9.65 4.27
CA ALA A 38 8.88 10.97 4.45
C ALA A 38 8.50 11.26 5.91
N THR A 39 7.99 10.26 6.65
CA THR A 39 7.69 10.42 8.08
C THR A 39 8.94 10.76 8.90
N HIS A 40 10.06 10.08 8.65
CA HIS A 40 11.32 10.35 9.35
C HIS A 40 11.96 11.69 8.95
N LEU A 41 11.93 12.04 7.66
CA LEU A 41 12.42 13.34 7.19
C LEU A 41 11.57 14.49 7.73
N TYR A 42 10.25 14.33 7.78
CA TYR A 42 9.35 15.32 8.36
C TYR A 42 9.61 15.49 9.87
N ALA A 43 9.72 14.37 10.60
CA ALA A 43 10.02 14.33 12.04
C ALA A 43 11.29 15.12 12.42
N THR A 44 12.32 15.00 11.59
CA THR A 44 13.64 15.58 11.86
C THR A 44 13.79 17.01 11.35
N SER A 45 13.19 17.32 10.19
CA SER A 45 13.43 18.60 9.48
C SER A 45 12.32 19.63 9.65
N CYS A 46 11.07 19.19 9.88
CA CYS A 46 9.89 20.06 9.89
C CYS A 46 9.33 20.30 11.29
N ASN A 47 9.49 19.35 12.21
CA ASN A 47 8.97 19.44 13.59
C ASN A 47 9.93 18.80 14.61
N ASN A 48 11.21 19.15 14.52
CA ASN A 48 12.25 18.64 15.42
C ASN A 48 11.84 18.80 16.90
N TRP A 49 12.19 17.81 17.72
CA TRP A 49 11.87 17.72 19.14
C TRP A 49 12.67 18.72 19.98
N SER A 50 12.29 20.00 19.92
CA SER A 50 12.83 21.07 20.75
C SER A 50 11.80 22.19 20.92
N ILE A 51 11.96 23.02 21.96
CA ILE A 51 11.08 24.19 22.19
C ILE A 51 11.13 25.14 21.01
N THR A 52 12.31 25.37 20.43
CA THR A 52 12.47 26.18 19.22
C THR A 52 11.84 25.51 17.99
N GLY A 53 11.97 24.19 17.86
CA GLY A 53 11.30 23.40 16.83
C GLY A 53 9.77 23.48 16.91
N PHE A 54 9.20 23.50 18.12
CA PHE A 54 7.77 23.69 18.34
C PHE A 54 7.28 25.03 17.78
N PHE A 55 7.95 26.15 18.12
CA PHE A 55 7.58 27.47 17.61
C PHE A 55 7.91 27.67 16.11
N ALA A 56 8.96 27.01 15.60
CA ALA A 56 9.30 27.04 14.18
C ALA A 56 8.37 26.17 13.33
N SER A 57 7.74 25.14 13.91
CA SER A 57 6.89 24.19 13.20
C SER A 57 5.75 24.81 12.36
N PRO A 58 4.97 25.83 12.80
CA PRO A 58 3.95 26.44 11.95
C PRO A 58 4.52 27.15 10.72
N ILE A 59 5.71 27.75 10.85
CA ILE A 59 6.41 28.40 9.73
C ILE A 59 6.94 27.33 8.78
N MET A 60 7.60 26.31 9.33
CA MET A 60 8.17 25.22 8.54
C MET A 60 7.09 24.43 7.81
N ASN A 61 5.95 24.16 8.44
CA ASN A 61 4.82 23.47 7.82
C ASN A 61 4.19 24.27 6.65
N SER A 62 4.43 25.58 6.59
CA SER A 62 3.99 26.40 5.46
C SER A 62 4.92 26.29 4.23
N THR A 63 6.16 25.82 4.42
CA THR A 63 7.14 25.66 3.35
C THR A 63 6.74 24.55 2.37
N PRO A 64 7.09 24.69 1.07
CA PRO A 64 6.78 23.67 0.06
C PRO A 64 7.42 22.31 0.39
N TYR A 65 8.60 22.31 1.01
CA TYR A 65 9.30 21.09 1.43
C TYR A 65 8.48 20.26 2.44
N CYS A 66 8.08 20.86 3.56
CA CYS A 66 7.30 20.17 4.58
C CYS A 66 5.88 19.83 4.12
N LYS A 67 5.27 20.67 3.27
CA LYS A 67 3.97 20.35 2.64
C LYS A 67 4.05 19.13 1.74
N GLY A 68 5.09 19.01 0.92
CA GLY A 68 5.30 17.85 0.06
C GLY A 68 5.49 16.58 0.87
N LEU A 69 6.32 16.61 1.91
CA LEU A 69 6.50 15.47 2.83
C LEU A 69 5.19 15.09 3.52
N ASN A 70 4.44 16.05 4.04
CA ASN A 70 3.15 15.78 4.69
C ASN A 70 2.11 15.21 3.70
N TRP A 71 2.12 15.65 2.44
CA TRP A 71 1.30 15.06 1.39
C TRP A 71 1.68 13.60 1.16
N ILE A 72 2.98 13.29 1.01
CA ILE A 72 3.46 11.90 0.86
C ILE A 72 3.03 11.04 2.05
N ILE A 73 3.14 11.57 3.28
CA ILE A 73 2.75 10.84 4.50
C ILE A 73 1.27 10.48 4.45
N ARG A 74 0.40 11.46 4.16
CA ARG A 74 -1.06 11.28 4.14
C ARG A 74 -1.49 10.36 3.00
N THR A 75 -1.11 10.69 1.77
CA THR A 75 -1.47 9.89 0.59
C THR A 75 -0.86 8.50 0.64
N GLY A 76 0.35 8.37 1.16
CA GLY A 76 0.99 7.07 1.40
C GLY A 76 0.22 6.23 2.41
N SER A 77 -0.21 6.83 3.52
CA SER A 77 -1.04 6.14 4.53
C SER A 77 -2.36 5.67 3.92
N ASP A 78 -3.08 6.57 3.25
CA ASP A 78 -4.36 6.23 2.61
C ASP A 78 -4.18 5.09 1.60
N THR A 79 -3.12 5.13 0.80
CA THR A 79 -2.81 4.08 -0.18
C THR A 79 -2.51 2.75 0.51
N ILE A 80 -1.71 2.74 1.57
CA ILE A 80 -1.41 1.53 2.35
C ILE A 80 -2.68 0.98 3.01
N ASP A 81 -3.59 1.84 3.48
CA ASP A 81 -4.87 1.40 4.05
C ASP A 81 -5.74 0.72 2.99
N THR A 82 -5.81 1.26 1.77
CA THR A 82 -6.56 0.59 0.67
C THR A 82 -6.01 -0.79 0.30
N MET A 83 -4.70 -1.01 0.46
CA MET A 83 -4.10 -2.33 0.30
C MET A 83 -4.70 -3.32 1.31
N TRP A 84 -4.71 -2.96 2.60
CA TRP A 84 -5.24 -3.81 3.66
C TRP A 84 -6.74 -4.02 3.55
N VAL A 85 -7.50 -3.01 3.13
CA VAL A 85 -8.94 -3.15 2.84
C VAL A 85 -9.17 -4.17 1.73
N THR A 86 -8.37 -4.14 0.67
CA THR A 86 -8.47 -5.10 -0.45
C THR A 86 -8.22 -6.53 0.02
N VAL A 87 -7.15 -6.74 0.79
CA VAL A 87 -6.81 -8.06 1.37
C VAL A 87 -7.91 -8.54 2.32
N GLY A 88 -8.39 -7.67 3.20
CA GLY A 88 -9.47 -7.98 4.14
C GLY A 88 -10.79 -8.32 3.45
N THR A 89 -11.12 -7.63 2.36
CA THR A 89 -12.29 -7.92 1.53
C THR A 89 -12.19 -9.29 0.88
N TRP A 90 -11.03 -9.64 0.31
CA TRP A 90 -10.78 -10.96 -0.27
C TRP A 90 -10.91 -12.08 0.78
N MET A 91 -10.28 -11.91 1.95
CA MET A 91 -10.37 -12.87 3.05
C MET A 91 -11.82 -13.06 3.53
N SER A 92 -12.55 -11.96 3.70
CA SER A 92 -13.96 -12.00 4.13
C SER A 92 -14.82 -12.75 3.11
N GLY A 93 -14.64 -12.46 1.82
CA GLY A 93 -15.33 -13.17 0.74
C GLY A 93 -15.04 -14.68 0.74
N TYR A 94 -13.78 -15.08 0.95
CA TYR A 94 -13.40 -16.48 1.06
C TYR A 94 -14.07 -17.19 2.24
N LEU A 95 -14.04 -16.57 3.43
CA LEU A 95 -14.65 -17.13 4.63
C LEU A 95 -16.17 -17.26 4.50
N LEU A 96 -16.84 -16.22 3.98
CA LEU A 96 -18.28 -16.24 3.75
C LEU A 96 -18.67 -17.31 2.74
N ASN A 97 -17.97 -17.40 1.60
CA ASN A 97 -18.22 -18.42 0.59
C ASN A 97 -18.11 -19.83 1.20
N LYS A 98 -17.02 -20.10 1.93
CA LYS A 98 -16.85 -21.39 2.61
C LYS A 98 -17.97 -21.69 3.61
N SER A 99 -18.41 -20.70 4.39
CA SER A 99 -19.50 -20.87 5.35
C SER A 99 -20.84 -21.21 4.69
N LEU A 100 -21.12 -20.63 3.51
CA LEU A 100 -22.34 -20.90 2.74
C LEU A 100 -22.38 -22.32 2.15
N PHE A 101 -21.23 -22.89 1.78
CA PHE A 101 -21.15 -24.25 1.24
C PHE A 101 -20.94 -25.34 2.29
N SER A 102 -20.47 -25.01 3.49
CA SER A 102 -20.30 -25.96 4.59
C SER A 102 -21.59 -26.22 5.40
N GLY A 103 -22.63 -25.41 5.20
CA GLY A 103 -23.94 -25.55 5.85
C GLY A 103 -24.97 -26.34 5.04
N LYS A 104 -24.56 -26.98 3.94
CA LYS A 104 -25.37 -27.93 3.16
C LYS A 104 -24.83 -29.34 3.31
#